data_AF-A0A5D3CX83-F1
#
_entry.id   AF-A0A5D3CX83-F1
#
_cell.length_a   1.000
_cell.length_b   1.000
_cell.length_c   1.000
_cell.angle_alpha   90.00
_cell.angle_beta   90.00
_cell.angle_gamma   90.00
#
_symmetry.space_group_name_H-M   'P 1'
#
loop_
_entity.id
_entity.type
_entity.pdbx_description
1 polymer ?
#
loop_
_entity_poly.entity_id
_entity_poly.type
_entity_poly.pdbx_seq_one_letter_code
_entity_poly.pdbx_strand_id
1 'polypeptide(L)'
;MLRRQLCYLLSSSLASVRTKPPPAIVINQALLHPFLEFQQNPCLDRCVGSPLSGNIFGFRAFSLLSLNDLRDKVPRKQKTRKGRGIGSGKGKTAGRGHKGQRARGSGKLGFEGGQTPLRRRLPKRGFKNPFSLTFQPVGLGKIAKLINAGKIDSSELITMKTLKDTGAIGKQIEDGVRLMGRGAEHIKWPIHLEIPNL
;
A
#
# COMPACT_ATOMS: atom_id res chain seq x y z
N MET A 1 19.34 31.86 -47.83
CA MET A 1 18.69 33.09 -47.32
C MET A 1 18.24 32.76 -45.88
N LEU A 2 19.09 32.86 -44.85
CA LEU A 2 19.33 34.08 -44.02
C LEU A 2 18.03 34.83 -43.77
N ARG A 3 17.51 35.10 -42.57
CA ARG A 3 17.89 35.10 -41.14
C ARG A 3 16.52 35.11 -40.40
N ARG A 4 16.35 34.70 -39.14
CA ARG A 4 16.67 35.45 -37.90
C ARG A 4 16.27 34.53 -36.72
N GLN A 5 17.24 34.03 -35.95
CA GLN A 5 17.62 34.51 -34.60
C GLN A 5 16.48 34.34 -33.55
N LEU A 6 16.48 33.30 -32.70
CA LEU A 6 17.21 33.13 -31.42
C LEU A 6 17.07 34.30 -30.44
N CYS A 7 16.47 34.04 -29.26
CA CYS A 7 16.77 34.70 -27.98
C CYS A 7 16.20 33.90 -26.77
N TYR A 8 17.14 33.31 -25.99
CA TYR A 8 17.24 33.14 -24.52
C TYR A 8 16.09 32.47 -23.73
N LEU A 9 16.24 31.31 -23.07
CA LEU A 9 17.06 30.90 -21.90
C LEU A 9 16.79 31.62 -20.57
N LEU A 10 16.58 30.79 -19.54
CA LEU A 10 16.74 30.99 -18.08
C LEU A 10 15.57 31.60 -17.28
N SER A 11 14.84 30.73 -16.57
CA SER A 11 14.53 30.96 -15.16
C SER A 11 14.27 29.63 -14.45
N SER A 12 15.29 29.17 -13.74
CA SER A 12 15.24 28.21 -12.65
C SER A 12 14.82 28.93 -11.36
N SER A 13 13.77 28.49 -10.68
CA SER A 13 13.64 28.73 -9.23
C SER A 13 12.71 27.72 -8.54
N LEU A 14 13.35 26.96 -7.65
CA LEU A 14 12.94 26.62 -6.29
C LEU A 14 11.59 25.93 -6.05
N ALA A 15 11.73 24.66 -5.68
CA ALA A 15 10.79 23.89 -4.88
C ALA A 15 10.38 24.66 -3.61
N SER A 16 9.07 24.71 -3.35
CA SER A 16 8.52 25.03 -2.04
C SER A 16 7.59 23.90 -1.62
N VAL A 17 8.14 22.94 -0.87
CA VAL A 17 7.38 21.91 -0.15
C VAL A 17 6.53 22.63 0.90
N ARG A 18 5.21 22.68 0.70
CA ARG A 18 4.28 23.08 1.75
C ARG A 18 4.13 21.91 2.74
N THR A 19 4.88 21.93 3.83
CA THR A 19 4.56 21.11 5.00
C THR A 19 3.37 21.75 5.73
N LYS A 20 2.31 20.96 5.94
CA LYS A 20 1.19 21.36 6.82
C LYS A 20 1.67 21.36 8.27
N PRO A 21 1.37 22.39 9.08
CA PRO A 21 1.59 22.33 10.52
C PRO A 21 0.57 21.38 11.18
N PRO A 22 0.94 20.66 12.26
CA PRO A 22 0.00 19.84 13.03
C PRO A 22 -0.96 20.72 13.86
N PRO A 23 -2.20 20.27 14.12
CA PRO A 23 -3.14 21.03 14.94
C PRO A 23 -2.77 21.01 16.43
N ALA A 24 -2.92 22.17 17.07
CA ALA A 24 -2.73 22.39 18.50
C ALA A 24 -3.73 21.58 19.33
N ILE A 25 -3.22 20.95 20.39
CA ILE A 25 -3.98 20.26 21.42
C ILE A 25 -4.45 21.33 22.41
N VAL A 26 -5.76 21.58 22.46
CA VAL A 26 -6.36 22.43 23.50
C VAL A 26 -6.88 21.52 24.61
N ILE A 27 -6.19 21.56 25.75
CA ILE A 27 -6.65 21.04 27.03
C ILE A 27 -7.51 22.14 27.64
N ASN A 28 -8.79 21.86 27.94
CA ASN A 28 -9.57 22.73 28.82
C ASN A 28 -9.85 22.01 30.14
N GLN A 29 -9.29 22.61 31.18
CA GLN A 29 -9.50 22.34 32.59
C GLN A 29 -10.92 22.69 33.02
N ALA A 30 -11.31 22.07 34.12
CA ALA A 30 -12.63 22.03 34.69
C ALA A 30 -12.91 23.19 35.68
N LEU A 31 -14.20 23.27 36.04
CA LEU A 31 -14.76 23.49 37.39
C LEU A 31 -15.52 24.80 37.70
N LEU A 32 -16.58 24.57 38.51
CA LEU A 32 -17.32 25.44 39.46
C LEU A 32 -18.45 26.31 38.84
N HIS A 33 -19.69 26.37 39.32
CA HIS A 33 -20.39 25.88 40.52
C HIS A 33 -21.94 26.09 40.39
N PRO A 34 -22.78 25.64 41.35
CA PRO A 34 -24.22 25.40 41.25
C PRO A 34 -25.09 26.53 41.84
N PHE A 35 -26.39 26.58 41.57
CA PHE A 35 -27.40 27.03 42.54
C PHE A 35 -28.84 26.73 42.08
N LEU A 36 -29.67 26.33 43.04
CA LEU A 36 -31.09 26.00 42.97
C LEU A 36 -31.95 27.27 42.80
N GLU A 37 -33.04 27.19 42.04
CA GLU A 37 -34.31 27.79 42.48
C GLU A 37 -35.53 27.20 41.75
N PHE A 38 -36.60 27.11 42.52
CA PHE A 38 -37.80 26.29 42.37
C PHE A 38 -38.99 27.22 42.48
N GLN A 39 -39.86 27.34 41.46
CA GLN A 39 -41.26 27.78 41.66
C GLN A 39 -42.22 27.17 40.62
N GLN A 40 -42.98 26.19 41.11
CA GLN A 40 -44.44 25.97 41.01
C GLN A 40 -45.17 26.09 39.63
N ASN A 41 -45.69 24.94 39.18
CA ASN A 41 -46.77 24.76 38.17
C ASN A 41 -48.14 25.14 38.78
N PRO A 42 -49.22 25.44 38.00
CA PRO A 42 -49.98 24.44 37.21
C PRO A 42 -50.49 25.00 35.85
N CYS A 43 -50.80 24.21 34.81
CA CYS A 43 -52.03 23.42 34.62
C CYS A 43 -51.82 22.48 33.42
N LEU A 44 -51.91 21.16 33.59
CA LEU A 44 -53.04 20.32 33.16
C LEU A 44 -53.42 20.43 31.67
N ASP A 45 -52.93 19.51 30.85
CA ASP A 45 -53.84 18.59 30.18
C ASP A 45 -53.22 17.22 29.88
N ARG A 46 -54.07 16.21 30.08
CA ARG A 46 -53.77 14.77 30.05
C ARG A 46 -53.67 14.27 28.61
N CYS A 47 -52.74 13.34 28.38
CA CYS A 47 -53.10 12.02 27.82
C CYS A 47 -52.03 10.98 28.17
N VAL A 48 -52.53 9.91 28.77
CA VAL A 48 -51.84 8.77 29.41
C VAL A 48 -51.36 7.77 28.34
N GLY A 49 -50.16 7.18 28.49
CA GLY A 49 -49.71 6.17 27.51
C GLY A 49 -48.36 5.45 27.62
N SER A 50 -47.70 5.38 28.79
CA SER A 50 -46.64 4.41 29.17
C SER A 50 -45.26 4.37 28.44
N PRO A 51 -44.18 3.92 29.14
CA PRO A 51 -42.82 4.36 28.86
C PRO A 51 -41.84 3.23 28.46
N LEU A 52 -40.59 3.63 28.22
CA LEU A 52 -39.37 2.81 28.19
C LEU A 52 -38.96 2.21 26.84
N SER A 53 -38.26 3.01 26.04
CA SER A 53 -37.10 2.50 25.31
C SER A 53 -36.01 3.55 25.30
N GLY A 54 -35.24 3.58 26.39
CA GLY A 54 -33.94 4.23 26.38
C GLY A 54 -33.14 3.68 25.20
N ASN A 55 -32.64 4.58 24.36
CA ASN A 55 -31.69 4.26 23.30
C ASN A 55 -30.41 3.74 23.95
N ILE A 56 -30.38 2.44 24.21
CA ILE A 56 -29.16 1.70 24.47
C ILE A 56 -28.43 1.67 23.13
N PHE A 57 -27.50 2.59 22.93
CA PHE A 57 -26.38 2.35 22.02
C PHE A 57 -25.68 1.09 22.52
N GLY A 58 -26.11 -0.05 21.99
CA GLY A 58 -25.62 -1.36 22.38
C GLY A 58 -24.17 -1.50 22.00
N PHE A 59 -23.27 -1.16 22.92
CA PHE A 59 -21.96 -1.78 23.00
C PHE A 59 -22.21 -3.28 23.17
N ARG A 60 -22.22 -4.01 22.05
CA ARG A 60 -22.24 -5.47 22.12
C ARG A 60 -20.99 -5.88 22.89
N ALA A 61 -21.19 -6.43 24.08
CA ALA A 61 -20.14 -7.12 24.82
C ALA A 61 -19.73 -8.32 23.97
N PHE A 62 -18.71 -8.14 23.14
CA PHE A 62 -18.11 -9.24 22.40
C PHE A 62 -17.47 -10.16 23.44
N SER A 63 -18.03 -11.35 23.59
CA SER A 63 -17.43 -12.40 24.40
C SER A 63 -16.09 -12.78 23.76
N LEU A 64 -15.01 -12.77 24.53
CA LEU A 64 -13.64 -12.78 24.01
C LEU A 64 -13.30 -14.00 23.12
N LEU A 65 -14.02 -15.12 23.23
CA LEU A 65 -13.76 -16.37 22.51
C LEU A 65 -14.99 -17.00 21.84
N SER A 66 -16.12 -16.29 21.67
CA SER A 66 -17.25 -16.89 20.93
C SER A 66 -17.00 -16.92 19.42
N LEU A 67 -17.35 -18.04 18.77
CA LEU A 67 -17.15 -18.21 17.33
C LEU A 67 -18.04 -17.29 16.48
N ASN A 68 -19.19 -16.85 17.00
CA ASN A 68 -20.14 -15.98 16.29
C ASN A 68 -19.66 -14.51 16.20
N ASP A 69 -18.81 -14.08 17.12
CA ASP A 69 -18.38 -12.69 17.25
C ASP A 69 -17.08 -12.38 16.47
N LEU A 70 -16.47 -13.38 15.82
CA LEU A 70 -15.24 -13.24 15.06
C LEU A 70 -15.44 -12.38 13.80
N ARG A 71 -14.72 -11.25 13.72
CA ARG A 71 -14.75 -10.31 12.59
C ARG A 71 -13.35 -9.82 12.25
N ASP A 72 -13.11 -9.53 10.98
CA ASP A 72 -11.85 -8.93 10.52
C ASP A 72 -11.72 -7.49 11.05
N LYS A 73 -10.47 -7.02 11.29
CA LYS A 73 -10.19 -5.64 11.74
C LYS A 73 -10.76 -4.57 10.79
N VAL A 74 -10.80 -4.89 9.49
CA VAL A 74 -11.37 -4.03 8.45
C VAL A 74 -12.56 -4.76 7.82
N PRO A 75 -13.71 -4.09 7.63
CA PRO A 75 -14.87 -4.72 7.01
C PRO A 75 -14.57 -5.16 5.58
N ARG A 76 -15.05 -6.35 5.20
CA ARG A 76 -14.91 -6.88 3.85
C ARG A 76 -15.64 -5.99 2.85
N LYS A 77 -14.96 -5.64 1.74
CA LYS A 77 -15.57 -4.89 0.64
C LYS A 77 -16.64 -5.76 -0.04
N GLN A 78 -17.88 -5.32 -0.02
CA GLN A 78 -19.00 -6.04 -0.63
C GLN A 78 -18.89 -6.03 -2.16
N LYS A 79 -19.13 -7.20 -2.78
CA LYS A 79 -19.14 -7.32 -4.25
C LYS A 79 -20.36 -6.60 -4.81
N THR A 80 -20.17 -5.70 -5.78
CA THR A 80 -21.30 -5.07 -6.47
C THR A 80 -22.02 -6.07 -7.36
N ARG A 81 -23.24 -6.46 -6.99
CA ARG A 81 -24.12 -7.31 -7.79
C ARG A 81 -24.77 -6.47 -8.89
N LYS A 82 -24.41 -6.73 -10.14
CA LYS A 82 -24.90 -5.99 -11.32
C LYS A 82 -26.32 -6.46 -11.69
N GLY A 83 -27.15 -5.57 -12.25
CA GLY A 83 -28.50 -5.93 -12.70
C GLY A 83 -29.50 -6.19 -11.56
N ARG A 84 -29.36 -5.48 -10.43
CA ARG A 84 -30.21 -5.64 -9.24
C ARG A 84 -30.87 -4.31 -8.84
N GLY A 85 -31.72 -3.79 -9.72
CA GLY A 85 -32.51 -2.57 -9.48
C GLY A 85 -31.76 -1.25 -9.68
N ILE A 86 -32.51 -0.14 -9.73
CA ILE A 86 -32.00 1.21 -10.04
C ILE A 86 -31.12 1.74 -8.91
N GLY A 87 -31.51 1.52 -7.65
CA GLY A 87 -30.75 1.99 -6.46
C GLY A 87 -29.32 1.42 -6.35
N SER A 88 -29.01 0.33 -7.06
CA SER A 88 -27.66 -0.23 -7.10
C SER A 88 -26.67 0.57 -7.96
N GLY A 89 -27.13 1.55 -8.74
CA GLY A 89 -26.34 2.33 -9.70
C GLY A 89 -25.89 1.55 -10.96
N LYS A 90 -25.99 0.20 -10.94
CA LYS A 90 -25.65 -0.69 -12.07
C LYS A 90 -26.83 -1.59 -12.44
N GLY A 91 -28.04 -1.05 -12.39
CA GLY A 91 -29.29 -1.75 -12.71
C GLY A 91 -29.46 -2.02 -14.20
N LYS A 92 -29.97 -1.03 -14.95
CA LYS A 92 -30.46 -1.19 -16.32
C LYS A 92 -29.44 -1.78 -17.31
N THR A 93 -28.18 -1.36 -17.26
CA THR A 93 -27.15 -1.74 -18.24
C THR A 93 -26.02 -2.58 -17.66
N ALA A 94 -26.07 -2.91 -16.36
CA ALA A 94 -24.97 -3.57 -15.66
C ALA A 94 -23.58 -2.90 -15.83
N GLY A 95 -23.55 -1.61 -16.21
CA GLY A 95 -22.31 -0.87 -16.52
C GLY A 95 -21.70 -1.18 -17.89
N ARG A 96 -22.44 -1.85 -18.80
CA ARG A 96 -21.97 -2.16 -20.17
C ARG A 96 -22.31 -1.08 -21.21
N GLY A 97 -23.12 -0.08 -20.84
CA GLY A 97 -23.64 0.93 -21.77
C GLY A 97 -24.87 0.45 -22.55
N HIS A 98 -25.19 1.14 -23.65
CA HIS A 98 -26.33 0.81 -24.52
C HIS A 98 -25.92 -0.11 -25.69
N LYS A 99 -26.65 -0.10 -26.81
CA LYS A 99 -26.64 -1.08 -27.90
C LYS A 99 -25.33 -1.16 -28.74
N GLY A 100 -24.16 -1.26 -28.11
CA GLY A 100 -22.85 -1.42 -28.77
C GLY A 100 -22.29 -2.85 -28.74
N GLN A 101 -21.19 -3.09 -29.46
CA GLN A 101 -20.54 -4.41 -29.54
C GLN A 101 -20.14 -4.97 -28.16
N ARG A 102 -19.56 -4.14 -27.28
CA ARG A 102 -19.15 -4.52 -25.92
C ARG A 102 -20.32 -4.80 -24.97
N ALA A 103 -21.53 -4.34 -25.31
CA ALA A 103 -22.73 -4.66 -24.53
C ALA A 103 -23.26 -6.06 -24.87
N ARG A 104 -23.22 -6.42 -26.16
CA ARG A 104 -23.73 -7.69 -26.70
C ARG A 104 -22.72 -8.84 -26.57
N GLY A 105 -21.42 -8.55 -26.68
CA GLY A 105 -20.36 -9.57 -26.67
C GLY A 105 -19.02 -9.05 -26.16
N SER A 106 -17.97 -9.83 -26.37
CA SER A 106 -16.59 -9.48 -26.01
C SER A 106 -15.82 -8.93 -27.22
N GLY A 107 -14.82 -8.09 -26.94
CA GLY A 107 -13.86 -7.63 -27.94
C GLY A 107 -12.47 -8.18 -27.64
N LYS A 108 -11.62 -8.30 -28.66
CA LYS A 108 -10.21 -8.66 -28.47
C LYS A 108 -9.49 -7.52 -27.72
N LEU A 109 -8.78 -7.86 -26.64
CA LEU A 109 -7.91 -6.92 -25.95
C LEU A 109 -6.78 -6.50 -26.89
N GLY A 110 -6.55 -5.18 -27.03
CA GLY A 110 -5.58 -4.63 -27.97
C GLY A 110 -6.08 -4.45 -29.42
N PHE A 111 -7.40 -4.48 -29.65
CA PHE A 111 -7.98 -4.09 -30.94
C PHE A 111 -8.08 -2.55 -31.05
N GLU A 112 -7.38 -1.97 -32.02
CA GLU A 112 -7.32 -0.52 -32.30
C GLU A 112 -8.30 -0.08 -33.40
N GLY A 113 -9.42 -0.80 -33.59
CA GLY A 113 -10.46 -0.38 -34.54
C GLY A 113 -10.17 -0.65 -36.02
N GLY A 114 -9.19 -1.50 -36.34
CA GLY A 114 -8.76 -1.80 -37.71
C GLY A 114 -7.39 -1.22 -38.06
N GLN A 115 -6.87 -0.31 -37.24
CA GLN A 115 -5.48 0.16 -37.36
C GLN A 115 -4.49 -0.98 -37.07
N THR A 116 -3.31 -0.95 -37.70
CA THR A 116 -2.25 -1.93 -37.44
C THR A 116 -1.81 -1.84 -35.97
N PRO A 117 -1.93 -2.89 -35.14
CA PRO A 117 -1.72 -2.73 -33.70
C PRO A 117 -0.26 -2.38 -33.37
N LEU A 118 -0.04 -1.68 -32.24
CA LEU A 118 1.29 -1.23 -31.80
C LEU A 118 2.36 -2.33 -31.82
N ARG A 119 2.01 -3.55 -31.42
CA ARG A 119 2.91 -4.74 -31.43
C ARG A 119 3.44 -5.12 -32.82
N ARG A 120 2.81 -4.63 -33.89
CA ARG A 120 3.25 -4.81 -35.29
C ARG A 120 3.96 -3.58 -35.82
N ARG A 121 3.60 -2.37 -35.37
CA ARG A 121 4.23 -1.12 -35.80
C ARG A 121 5.66 -0.99 -35.28
N LEU A 122 5.87 -1.33 -34.02
CA LEU A 122 7.20 -1.24 -33.41
C LEU A 122 8.03 -2.47 -33.82
N PRO A 123 9.31 -2.28 -34.21
CA PRO A 123 10.20 -3.39 -34.47
C PRO A 123 10.49 -4.16 -33.18
N LYS A 124 10.73 -5.47 -33.32
CA LYS A 124 11.25 -6.28 -32.21
C LYS A 124 12.70 -5.86 -31.94
N ARG A 125 13.05 -5.59 -30.68
CA ARG A 125 14.40 -5.17 -30.30
C ARG A 125 15.13 -6.30 -29.56
N GLY A 126 16.35 -6.57 -30.01
CA GLY A 126 17.28 -7.51 -29.38
C GLY A 126 16.81 -8.97 -29.37
N PHE A 127 17.49 -9.77 -28.57
CA PHE A 127 17.13 -11.14 -28.24
C PHE A 127 17.30 -11.35 -26.73
N LYS A 128 16.63 -12.35 -26.17
CA LYS A 128 16.85 -12.77 -24.78
C LYS A 128 17.96 -13.82 -24.78
N ASN A 129 19.08 -13.56 -24.11
CA ASN A 129 20.17 -14.52 -23.99
C ASN A 129 19.69 -15.74 -23.17
N PRO A 130 19.71 -16.98 -23.71
CA PRO A 130 19.34 -18.17 -22.96
C PRO A 130 20.41 -18.63 -21.95
N PHE A 131 21.66 -18.19 -22.12
CA PHE A 131 22.79 -18.55 -21.26
C PHE A 131 23.14 -17.43 -20.26
N SER A 132 22.21 -16.49 -20.01
CA SER A 132 22.45 -15.43 -19.04
C SER A 132 22.40 -15.99 -17.63
N LEU A 133 23.51 -15.88 -16.90
CA LEU A 133 23.56 -16.24 -15.48
C LEU A 133 22.93 -15.12 -14.64
N THR A 134 22.05 -15.47 -13.71
CA THR A 134 21.47 -14.54 -12.75
C THR A 134 22.05 -14.79 -11.35
N PHE A 135 22.69 -13.76 -10.81
CA PHE A 135 23.27 -13.78 -9.48
C PHE A 135 22.41 -13.00 -8.52
N GLN A 136 22.24 -13.51 -7.31
CA GLN A 136 21.53 -12.81 -6.26
C GLN A 136 22.42 -11.73 -5.62
N PRO A 137 22.04 -10.44 -5.67
CA PRO A 137 22.86 -9.39 -5.09
C PRO A 137 22.78 -9.40 -3.55
N VAL A 138 23.95 -9.32 -2.90
CA VAL A 138 24.09 -9.17 -1.45
C VAL A 138 24.88 -7.92 -1.12
N GLY A 139 24.26 -7.02 -0.35
CA GLY A 139 24.93 -5.81 0.12
C GLY A 139 25.81 -6.07 1.34
N LEU A 140 27.01 -5.50 1.34
CA LEU A 140 27.94 -5.54 2.48
C LEU A 140 27.32 -5.01 3.78
N GLY A 141 26.50 -3.97 3.72
CA GLY A 141 25.79 -3.46 4.90
C GLY A 141 24.76 -4.45 5.48
N LYS A 142 24.23 -5.38 4.67
CA LYS A 142 23.34 -6.45 5.16
C LYS A 142 24.14 -7.49 5.95
N ILE A 143 25.32 -7.86 5.45
CA ILE A 143 26.25 -8.76 6.15
C ILE A 143 26.67 -8.13 7.48
N ALA A 144 27.05 -6.85 7.48
CA ALA A 144 27.42 -6.13 8.70
C ALA A 144 26.31 -6.15 9.76
N LYS A 145 25.04 -5.96 9.35
CA LYS A 145 23.88 -6.05 10.26
C LYS A 145 23.70 -7.46 10.85
N LEU A 146 23.95 -8.51 10.09
CA LEU A 146 23.81 -9.89 10.55
C LEU A 146 24.92 -10.28 11.52
N ILE A 147 26.14 -9.78 11.29
CA ILE A 147 27.27 -9.94 12.21
C ILE A 147 26.98 -9.21 13.53
N ASN A 148 26.53 -7.95 13.47
CA ASN A 148 26.14 -7.20 14.68
C ASN A 148 25.01 -7.88 15.47
N ALA A 149 24.14 -8.63 14.79
CA ALA A 149 23.06 -9.39 15.41
C ALA A 149 23.53 -10.75 15.97
N GLY A 150 24.82 -11.10 15.84
CA GLY A 150 25.39 -12.37 16.30
C GLY A 150 24.92 -13.59 15.52
N LYS A 151 24.43 -13.39 14.28
CA LYS A 151 23.96 -14.50 13.42
C LYS A 151 25.07 -15.06 12.53
N ILE A 152 26.09 -14.25 12.27
CA ILE A 152 27.23 -14.61 11.43
C ILE A 152 28.48 -14.26 12.22
N ASP A 153 29.40 -15.22 12.31
CA ASP A 153 30.69 -15.04 12.93
C ASP A 153 31.67 -14.44 11.91
N SER A 154 32.40 -13.40 12.33
CA SER A 154 33.36 -12.70 11.45
C SER A 154 34.66 -13.47 11.25
N SER A 155 34.98 -14.34 12.21
CA SER A 155 36.22 -15.12 12.21
C SER A 155 36.14 -16.34 11.30
N GLU A 156 34.94 -16.79 10.95
CA GLU A 156 34.72 -17.95 10.09
C GLU A 156 34.58 -17.58 8.61
N LEU A 157 34.72 -18.58 7.75
CA LEU A 157 34.53 -18.42 6.31
C LEU A 157 33.04 -18.32 5.97
N ILE A 158 32.62 -17.16 5.46
CA ILE A 158 31.24 -16.93 5.04
C ILE A 158 31.06 -17.47 3.61
N THR A 159 30.46 -18.65 3.52
CA THR A 159 30.09 -19.30 2.25
C THR A 159 28.66 -18.95 1.83
N MET A 160 28.28 -19.28 0.59
CA MET A 160 26.89 -19.12 0.12
C MET A 160 25.86 -19.83 1.02
N LYS A 161 26.23 -20.97 1.61
CA LYS A 161 25.36 -21.73 2.53
C LYS A 161 25.06 -20.92 3.79
N THR A 162 26.10 -20.35 4.42
CA THR A 162 25.93 -19.51 5.62
C THR A 162 25.03 -18.30 5.34
N LEU A 163 25.17 -17.65 4.18
CA LEU A 163 24.33 -16.53 3.78
C LEU A 163 22.86 -16.95 3.59
N LYS A 164 22.61 -18.16 3.12
CA LYS A 164 21.25 -18.71 2.95
C LYS A 164 20.61 -19.00 4.30
N ASP A 165 21.32 -19.70 5.17
CA ASP A 165 20.83 -20.16 6.46
C ASP A 165 20.52 -18.96 7.39
N THR A 166 21.32 -17.90 7.29
CA THR A 166 21.14 -16.65 8.04
C THR A 166 20.05 -15.72 7.48
N GLY A 167 19.55 -15.98 6.26
CA GLY A 167 18.58 -15.12 5.57
C GLY A 167 19.18 -13.85 4.96
N ALA A 168 20.51 -13.82 4.76
CA ALA A 168 21.17 -12.77 3.99
C ALA A 168 20.73 -12.77 2.52
N ILE A 169 20.43 -13.95 1.99
CA ILE A 169 19.89 -14.18 0.64
C ILE A 169 18.50 -14.79 0.68
N GLY A 170 17.84 -14.83 -0.48
CA GLY A 170 16.53 -15.45 -0.64
C GLY A 170 16.62 -16.97 -0.56
N LYS A 171 15.45 -17.62 -0.48
CA LYS A 171 15.36 -19.09 -0.38
C LYS A 171 15.89 -19.82 -1.62
N GLN A 172 15.67 -19.23 -2.79
CA GLN A 172 16.10 -19.78 -4.08
C GLN A 172 17.32 -18.99 -4.56
N ILE A 173 18.40 -19.72 -4.78
CA ILE A 173 19.63 -19.24 -5.40
C ILE A 173 19.65 -19.89 -6.77
N GLU A 174 19.76 -19.08 -7.83
CA GLU A 174 19.89 -19.56 -9.21
C GLU A 174 21.36 -19.91 -9.46
N ASP A 175 22.13 -19.04 -10.12
CA ASP A 175 23.51 -19.34 -10.53
C ASP A 175 24.56 -18.96 -9.48
N GLY A 176 24.22 -18.09 -8.54
CA GLY A 176 25.10 -17.75 -7.43
C GLY A 176 24.73 -16.46 -6.70
N VAL A 177 25.72 -15.89 -6.02
CA VAL A 177 25.57 -14.66 -5.23
C VAL A 177 26.58 -13.62 -5.71
N ARG A 178 26.15 -12.37 -5.85
CA ARG A 178 27.03 -11.25 -6.22
C ARG A 178 27.15 -10.26 -5.07
N LEU A 179 28.37 -9.99 -4.63
CA LEU A 179 28.62 -8.99 -3.59
C LEU A 179 28.50 -7.57 -4.14
N MET A 180 27.84 -6.70 -3.37
CA MET A 180 27.66 -5.29 -3.68
C MET A 180 28.16 -4.40 -2.53
N GLY A 181 28.89 -3.33 -2.88
CA GLY A 181 29.44 -2.35 -1.92
C GLY A 181 28.41 -1.45 -1.21
N ARG A 182 27.11 -1.77 -1.27
CA ARG A 182 26.08 -0.97 -0.58
C ARG A 182 26.22 -1.13 0.94
N GLY A 183 26.53 -0.03 1.63
CA GLY A 183 26.70 0.01 3.09
C GLY A 183 28.04 -0.55 3.57
N ALA A 184 29.09 -0.45 2.75
CA ALA A 184 30.44 -0.90 3.10
C ALA A 184 31.02 -0.19 4.34
N GLU A 185 30.60 1.07 4.59
CA GLU A 185 31.04 1.89 5.74
C GLU A 185 30.77 1.26 7.11
N HIS A 186 29.80 0.33 7.20
CA HIS A 186 29.44 -0.31 8.46
C HIS A 186 30.28 -1.55 8.78
N ILE A 187 31.14 -1.99 7.85
CA ILE A 187 32.07 -3.10 8.08
C ILE A 187 33.30 -2.53 8.79
N LYS A 188 33.51 -2.96 10.03
CA LYS A 188 34.65 -2.53 10.85
C LYS A 188 35.70 -3.62 11.05
N TRP A 189 35.30 -4.88 10.87
CA TRP A 189 36.09 -6.08 11.14
C TRP A 189 36.52 -6.74 9.81
N PRO A 190 37.63 -7.49 9.83
CA PRO A 190 38.00 -8.33 8.70
C PRO A 190 36.95 -9.43 8.49
N ILE A 191 36.65 -9.75 7.24
CA ILE A 191 35.69 -10.80 6.86
C ILE A 191 36.28 -11.63 5.73
N HIS A 192 36.16 -12.95 5.84
CA HIS A 192 36.55 -13.89 4.78
C HIS A 192 35.30 -14.40 4.07
N LEU A 193 35.21 -14.16 2.76
CA LEU A 193 34.04 -14.50 1.93
C LEU A 193 34.45 -15.50 0.84
N GLU A 194 33.69 -16.58 0.69
CA GLU A 194 33.80 -17.51 -0.43
C GLU A 194 32.49 -17.50 -1.23
N ILE A 195 32.50 -16.73 -2.32
CA ILE A 195 31.32 -16.47 -3.15
C ILE A 195 31.76 -16.41 -4.63
N PRO A 196 31.01 -17.01 -5.56
CA PRO A 196 31.29 -16.89 -6.99
C PRO A 196 31.19 -15.43 -7.42
N ASN A 197 32.27 -14.88 -7.98
CA ASN A 197 32.28 -13.52 -8.51
C ASN A 197 32.53 -13.59 -10.03
N LEU A 198 31.58 -13.09 -10.80
CA LEU A 198 31.66 -12.93 -12.25
C LEU A 198 31.56 -11.44 -12.59
#